data_AF-A0ABF7RCV1-F1
#
_entry.id   AF-A0ABF7RCV1-F1
#
_cell.length_a   1.000
_cell.length_b   1.000
_cell.length_c   1.000
_cell.angle_alpha   90.00
_cell.angle_beta   90.00
_cell.angle_gamma   90.00
#
_symmetry.space_group_name_H-M   'P 1'
#
loop_
_entity.id
_entity.type
_entity.pdbx_description
1 polymer ?
#
loop_
_entity_poly.entity_id
_entity_poly.type
_entity_poly.pdbx_seq_one_letter_code
_entity_poly.pdbx_strand_id
1 'polypeptide(L)'
;MLWELYEDSGGPLHRGLGYAAVALVAVRLVWGWIGSEAARFRIWAPRPAEVVRYLQALCADKAPRHLSHNPAGAVAMLAMWTLILALGTTGWLSRLDAFWGEDWPKDLHGLLADALTVLIVIHVAAAIAMSVFHKDNLIRAMITGRKRRD
;
A
#
# COMPACT_ATOMS: atom_id res chain seq x y z
N MET A 1 24.06 2.00 8.74
CA MET A 1 22.94 1.23 8.18
C MET A 1 21.58 1.88 8.44
N LEU A 2 21.09 2.00 9.68
CA LEU A 2 19.84 2.74 9.94
C LEU A 2 20.00 4.26 9.81
N TRP A 3 21.22 4.77 10.05
CA TRP A 3 21.56 6.18 9.95
C TRP A 3 21.56 6.72 8.51
N GLU A 4 21.96 5.91 7.53
CA GLU A 4 21.89 6.28 6.09
C GLU A 4 20.44 6.37 5.57
N LEU A 5 19.47 5.68 6.19
CA LEU A 5 18.06 5.83 5.79
C LEU A 5 17.43 7.15 6.26
N TYR A 6 17.98 7.76 7.31
CA TYR A 6 17.50 9.02 7.87
C TYR A 6 18.28 10.23 7.36
N GLU A 7 19.57 10.04 7.06
CA GLU A 7 20.49 11.14 6.72
C GLU A 7 20.88 11.17 5.22
N ASP A 8 20.78 10.06 4.47
CA ASP A 8 21.24 10.00 3.08
C ASP A 8 20.11 10.11 2.02
N SER A 9 20.15 11.25 1.36
CA SER A 9 19.45 11.74 0.17
C SER A 9 19.46 10.80 -1.06
N GLY A 10 18.92 9.59 -0.94
CA GLY A 10 18.69 8.71 -2.10
C GLY A 10 19.91 7.92 -2.57
N GLY A 11 20.77 7.49 -1.65
CA GLY A 11 21.94 6.64 -1.91
C GLY A 11 21.62 5.28 -2.57
N PRO A 12 22.65 4.47 -2.94
CA PRO A 12 22.46 3.21 -3.66
C PRO A 12 21.51 2.22 -2.98
N LEU A 13 21.54 2.14 -1.63
CA LEU A 13 20.67 1.27 -0.86
C LEU A 13 19.20 1.70 -0.94
N HIS A 14 18.91 2.98 -0.73
CA HIS A 14 17.55 3.53 -0.86
C HIS A 14 16.98 3.21 -2.25
N ARG A 15 17.77 3.45 -3.31
CA ARG A 15 17.36 3.17 -4.69
C ARG A 15 17.13 1.68 -4.93
N GLY A 16 18.05 0.83 -4.45
CA GLY A 16 17.92 -0.62 -4.56
C GLY A 16 16.64 -1.13 -3.91
N LEU A 17 16.33 -0.67 -2.70
CA LEU A 17 15.10 -1.01 -1.99
C LEU A 17 13.85 -0.47 -2.69
N GLY A 18 13.90 0.76 -3.20
CA GLY A 18 12.82 1.36 -3.99
C GLY A 18 12.49 0.54 -5.24
N TYR A 19 13.51 0.16 -6.02
CA TYR A 19 13.31 -0.69 -7.21
C TYR A 19 12.85 -2.10 -6.85
N ALA A 20 13.32 -2.68 -5.73
CA ALA A 20 12.81 -3.95 -5.24
C ALA A 20 11.31 -3.86 -4.89
N ALA A 21 10.88 -2.76 -4.23
CA ALA A 21 9.47 -2.54 -3.90
C ALA A 21 8.61 -2.41 -5.17
N VAL A 22 9.07 -1.64 -6.16
CA VAL A 22 8.41 -1.51 -7.47
C VAL A 22 8.29 -2.87 -8.16
N ALA A 23 9.36 -3.68 -8.17
CA ALA A 23 9.34 -5.01 -8.76
C ALA A 23 8.34 -5.94 -8.07
N LEU A 24 8.28 -5.92 -6.73
CA LEU A 24 7.28 -6.70 -5.97
C LEU A 24 5.85 -6.28 -6.30
N VAL A 25 5.58 -4.97 -6.42
CA VAL A 25 4.28 -4.46 -6.85
C VAL A 25 3.96 -4.91 -8.28
N ALA A 26 4.92 -4.81 -9.21
CA ALA A 26 4.72 -5.24 -10.59
C ALA A 26 4.40 -6.73 -10.69
N VAL A 27 5.15 -7.59 -9.98
CA VAL A 27 4.86 -9.03 -9.89
C VAL A 27 3.46 -9.26 -9.34
N ARG A 28 3.06 -8.54 -8.29
CA ARG A 28 1.73 -8.66 -7.70
C ARG A 28 0.62 -8.22 -8.65
N LEU A 29 0.85 -7.21 -9.47
CA LEU A 29 -0.07 -6.75 -10.51
C LEU A 29 -0.26 -7.82 -11.60
N VAL A 30 0.85 -8.37 -12.11
CA VAL A 30 0.83 -9.47 -13.08
C VAL A 30 0.09 -10.68 -12.50
N TRP A 31 0.42 -11.07 -11.26
CA TRP A 31 -0.26 -12.17 -10.56
C TRP A 31 -1.75 -11.91 -10.33
N GLY A 32 -2.17 -10.65 -10.20
CA GLY A 32 -3.58 -10.27 -10.14
C GLY A 32 -4.35 -10.46 -11.45
N TRP A 33 -3.64 -10.67 -12.57
CA TRP A 33 -4.24 -10.92 -13.89
C TRP A 33 -4.24 -12.41 -14.25
N ILE A 34 -3.09 -13.08 -14.09
CA ILE A 34 -2.89 -14.48 -14.54
C ILE A 34 -2.98 -15.51 -13.41
N GLY A 35 -2.97 -15.07 -12.15
CA GLY A 35 -2.91 -15.95 -10.99
C GLY A 35 -4.21 -16.73 -10.71
N SER A 36 -4.19 -17.42 -9.57
CA SER A 36 -5.33 -18.18 -9.04
C SER A 36 -6.55 -17.30 -8.83
N GLU A 37 -7.74 -17.90 -8.79
CA GLU A 37 -9.00 -17.17 -8.64
C GLU A 37 -8.97 -16.20 -7.44
N ALA A 38 -8.46 -16.66 -6.29
CA ALA A 38 -8.32 -15.83 -5.09
C ALA A 38 -7.40 -14.60 -5.27
N ALA A 39 -6.45 -14.64 -6.20
CA ALA A 39 -5.53 -13.54 -6.45
C ALA A 39 -6.08 -12.47 -7.43
N ARG A 40 -7.08 -12.84 -8.25
CA ARG A 40 -7.57 -12.02 -9.35
C ARG A 40 -8.27 -10.76 -8.87
N PHE A 41 -7.98 -9.63 -9.50
CA PHE A 41 -8.60 -8.34 -9.17
C PHE A 41 -10.11 -8.39 -9.14
N ARG A 42 -10.75 -9.12 -10.07
CA ARG A 42 -12.21 -9.23 -10.16
C ARG A 42 -12.86 -9.80 -8.89
N ILE A 43 -12.12 -10.58 -8.10
CA ILE A 43 -12.66 -11.24 -6.90
C ILE A 43 -12.63 -10.33 -5.67
N TRP A 44 -11.65 -9.44 -5.56
CA TRP A 44 -11.44 -8.67 -4.32
C TRP A 44 -11.43 -7.15 -4.51
N ALA A 45 -11.27 -6.64 -5.74
CA ALA A 45 -11.27 -5.21 -5.99
C ALA A 45 -12.65 -4.61 -5.67
N PRO A 46 -12.74 -3.65 -4.75
CA PRO A 46 -14.01 -3.13 -4.28
C PRO A 46 -14.65 -2.26 -5.35
N ARG A 47 -15.97 -2.30 -5.46
CA ARG A 47 -16.69 -1.34 -6.30
C ARG A 47 -16.74 0.01 -5.58
N PRO A 48 -16.66 1.17 -6.28
CA PRO A 48 -16.71 2.49 -5.63
C PRO A 48 -17.90 2.67 -4.68
N ALA A 49 -19.08 2.16 -5.08
CA ALA A 49 -20.28 2.20 -4.24
C ALA A 49 -20.16 1.37 -2.94
N GLU A 50 -19.39 0.27 -2.95
CA GLU A 50 -19.14 -0.57 -1.77
C GLU A 50 -18.19 0.12 -0.80
N VAL A 51 -17.20 0.86 -1.32
CA VAL A 51 -16.28 1.66 -0.51
C VAL A 51 -17.06 2.73 0.27
N VAL A 52 -17.89 3.52 -0.43
CA VAL A 52 -18.67 4.60 0.21
C VAL A 52 -19.61 4.03 1.28
N ARG A 53 -20.34 2.96 0.96
CA ARG A 53 -21.23 2.29 1.93
C ARG A 53 -20.48 1.77 3.14
N TYR A 54 -19.28 1.21 2.94
CA TYR A 54 -18.47 0.67 4.03
C TYR A 54 -17.92 1.77 4.94
N LEU A 55 -17.48 2.90 4.37
CA LEU A 55 -17.05 4.07 5.15
C LEU A 55 -18.20 4.66 5.98
N GLN A 56 -19.39 4.78 5.39
CA GLN A 56 -20.59 5.21 6.12
C GLN A 56 -20.96 4.25 7.26
N ALA A 57 -20.86 2.93 7.03
CA ALA A 57 -21.14 1.91 8.04
C ALA A 57 -20.09 1.90 9.17
N LEU A 58 -18.83 2.19 8.87
CA LEU A 58 -17.77 2.39 9.87
C LEU A 58 -18.06 3.59 10.78
N CYS A 59 -18.43 4.74 10.21
CA CYS A 59 -18.80 5.93 10.99
C CYS A 59 -20.05 5.70 11.85
N ALA A 60 -20.91 4.75 11.45
CA ALA A 60 -22.14 4.41 12.16
C ALA A 60 -22.00 3.21 13.13
N ASP A 61 -20.79 2.68 13.34
CA ASP A 61 -20.49 1.47 14.14
C ASP A 61 -21.30 0.22 13.74
N LYS A 62 -21.66 0.12 12.46
CA LYS A 62 -22.45 -0.98 11.87
C LYS A 62 -21.66 -1.74 10.80
N ALA A 63 -20.33 -1.64 10.82
CA ALA A 63 -19.49 -2.24 9.79
C ALA A 63 -19.65 -3.77 9.77
N PRO A 64 -20.07 -4.37 8.64
CA PRO A 64 -20.19 -5.81 8.52
C PRO A 64 -18.84 -6.51 8.66
N ARG A 65 -18.81 -7.66 9.34
CA ARG A 65 -17.62 -8.52 9.45
C ARG A 65 -17.29 -9.06 8.05
N HIS A 66 -16.21 -8.59 7.42
CA HIS A 66 -15.71 -9.15 6.15
C HIS A 66 -14.62 -10.20 6.40
N LEU A 67 -14.82 -11.39 5.82
CA LEU A 67 -13.93 -12.56 6.01
C LEU A 67 -12.65 -12.51 5.14
N SER A 68 -12.65 -11.91 3.95
CA SER A 68 -11.46 -11.84 3.08
C SER A 68 -10.84 -10.44 2.98
N HIS A 69 -11.56 -9.48 2.39
CA HIS A 69 -11.10 -8.10 2.21
C HIS A 69 -12.20 -7.13 2.60
N ASN A 70 -11.89 -6.20 3.50
CA ASN A 70 -12.74 -5.05 3.70
C ASN A 70 -12.54 -4.06 2.53
N PRO A 71 -13.61 -3.38 2.05
CA PRO A 71 -13.47 -2.41 0.96
C PRO A 71 -12.43 -1.32 1.25
N ALA A 72 -12.33 -0.86 2.50
CA ALA A 72 -11.33 0.14 2.90
C ALA A 72 -9.88 -0.37 2.78
N GLY A 73 -9.59 -1.60 3.20
CA GLY A 73 -8.23 -2.15 3.11
C GLY A 73 -7.82 -2.44 1.67
N ALA A 74 -8.77 -2.83 0.81
CA ALA A 74 -8.49 -2.96 -0.61
C ALA A 74 -8.16 -1.61 -1.28
N VAL A 75 -8.87 -0.53 -0.92
CA VAL A 75 -8.53 0.83 -1.37
C VAL A 75 -7.15 1.25 -0.85
N ALA A 76 -6.84 1.01 0.43
CA ALA A 76 -5.54 1.33 1.00
C ALA A 76 -4.40 0.60 0.26
N MET A 77 -4.56 -0.69 -0.05
CA MET A 77 -3.57 -1.44 -0.84
C MET A 77 -3.36 -0.86 -2.24
N LEU A 78 -4.45 -0.54 -2.97
CA LEU A 78 -4.35 0.07 -4.30
C LEU A 78 -3.67 1.44 -4.27
N ALA A 79 -4.00 2.26 -3.27
CA ALA A 79 -3.39 3.56 -3.06
C ALA A 79 -1.89 3.42 -2.76
N MET A 80 -1.50 2.52 -1.86
CA MET A 80 -0.09 2.26 -1.54
C MET A 80 0.70 1.77 -2.76
N TRP A 81 0.16 0.83 -3.55
CA TRP A 81 0.83 0.36 -4.77
C TRP A 81 1.01 1.48 -5.80
N THR A 82 -0.01 2.32 -5.97
CA THR A 82 0.06 3.48 -6.86
C THR A 82 1.17 4.44 -6.43
N LEU A 83 1.24 4.76 -5.13
CA LEU A 83 2.29 5.62 -4.58
C LEU A 83 3.69 5.00 -4.74
N ILE A 84 3.85 3.70 -4.51
CA ILE A 84 5.14 3.01 -4.70
C ILE A 84 5.60 3.10 -6.16
N LEU A 85 4.70 2.88 -7.13
CA LEU A 85 5.02 3.01 -8.55
C LEU A 85 5.34 4.46 -8.93
N ALA A 86 4.60 5.43 -8.39
CA ALA A 86 4.85 6.85 -8.59
C ALA A 86 6.21 7.26 -8.03
N LEU A 87 6.58 6.82 -6.82
CA LEU A 87 7.89 7.03 -6.20
C LEU A 87 9.02 6.43 -7.04
N GLY A 88 8.84 5.21 -7.52
CA GLY A 88 9.80 4.57 -8.43
C GLY A 88 10.00 5.36 -9.72
N THR A 89 8.92 5.93 -10.25
CA THR A 89 8.93 6.77 -11.46
C THR A 89 9.62 8.10 -11.20
N THR A 90 9.21 8.86 -10.19
CA THR A 90 9.79 10.18 -9.87
C THR A 90 11.26 10.07 -9.44
N GLY A 91 11.62 9.01 -8.71
CA GLY A 91 13.01 8.71 -8.33
C GLY A 91 13.89 8.27 -9.51
N TRP A 92 13.29 7.75 -10.58
CA TRP A 92 14.00 7.49 -11.84
C TRP A 92 14.12 8.76 -12.69
N LEU A 93 13.04 9.55 -12.80
CA LEU A 93 13.01 10.83 -13.54
C LEU A 93 14.03 11.83 -13.00
N SER A 94 14.19 11.91 -11.67
CA SER A 94 15.17 12.81 -11.02
C SER A 94 16.63 12.51 -11.37
N ARG A 95 16.90 11.41 -12.09
CA ARG A 95 18.24 11.00 -12.55
C ARG A 95 18.43 11.08 -14.06
N LEU A 96 17.41 11.48 -14.81
CA LEU A 96 17.55 11.65 -16.25
C LEU A 96 18.18 13.01 -16.54
N ASP A 97 19.14 13.06 -17.46
CA ASP A 97 19.78 14.30 -17.90
C ASP A 97 18.75 15.31 -18.45
N ALA A 98 17.61 14.82 -18.96
CA ALA A 98 16.50 15.64 -19.43
C ALA A 98 15.86 16.53 -18.34
N PHE A 99 16.03 16.20 -17.06
CA PHE A 99 15.54 16.97 -15.91
C PHE A 99 16.69 17.52 -15.06
N TRP A 100 17.88 17.64 -15.65
CA TRP A 100 19.03 18.20 -14.95
C TRP A 100 18.81 19.70 -14.64
N GLY A 101 18.89 20.06 -13.35
CA GLY A 101 18.65 21.42 -12.87
C GLY A 101 17.18 21.72 -12.52
N GLU A 102 16.27 20.76 -12.71
CA GLU A 102 14.88 20.86 -12.28
C GLU A 102 14.69 20.19 -10.91
N ASP A 103 14.04 20.88 -9.99
CA ASP A 103 13.81 20.36 -8.63
C ASP A 103 12.49 19.57 -8.51
N TRP A 104 11.53 19.83 -9.40
CA TRP A 104 10.19 19.25 -9.32
C TRP A 104 10.15 17.70 -9.23
N PRO A 105 11.02 16.90 -9.89
CA PRO A 105 10.96 15.45 -9.75
C PRO A 105 11.31 15.00 -8.34
N LYS A 106 12.25 15.70 -7.68
CA LYS A 106 12.68 15.43 -6.31
C LYS A 106 11.63 15.92 -5.31
N ASP A 107 11.08 17.10 -5.52
CA ASP A 107 10.02 17.65 -4.66
C ASP A 107 8.76 16.78 -4.70
N LEU A 108 8.36 16.35 -5.90
CA LEU A 108 7.24 15.43 -6.07
C LEU A 108 7.55 14.07 -5.43
N HIS A 109 8.78 13.56 -5.55
CA HIS A 109 9.19 12.34 -4.85
C HIS A 109 9.06 12.48 -3.32
N GLY A 110 9.51 13.60 -2.76
CA GLY A 110 9.37 13.91 -1.33
C GLY A 110 7.91 13.96 -0.89
N LEU A 111 7.06 14.69 -1.62
CA LEU A 111 5.62 14.76 -1.35
C LEU A 111 4.94 13.39 -1.39
N LEU A 112 5.28 12.56 -2.39
CA LEU A 112 4.76 11.20 -2.50
C LEU A 112 5.25 10.31 -1.35
N ALA A 113 6.47 10.52 -0.86
CA ALA A 113 7.05 9.77 0.25
C ALA A 113 6.34 10.11 1.57
N ASP A 114 6.06 11.39 1.81
CA ASP A 114 5.27 11.84 2.96
C ASP A 114 3.84 11.28 2.90
N ALA A 115 3.20 11.35 1.74
CA ALA A 115 1.86 10.79 1.53
C ALA A 115 1.83 9.27 1.78
N LEU A 116 2.82 8.53 1.27
CA LEU A 116 2.93 7.10 1.50
C LEU A 116 3.18 6.79 2.98
N THR A 117 4.02 7.58 3.67
CA THR A 117 4.30 7.42 5.10
C THR A 117 3.05 7.59 5.93
N VAL A 118 2.29 8.67 5.71
CA VAL A 118 1.00 8.91 6.36
C VAL A 118 0.04 7.74 6.12
N LEU A 119 -0.06 7.27 4.87
CA LEU A 119 -0.94 6.16 4.51
C LEU A 119 -0.53 4.84 5.19
N ILE A 120 0.77 4.56 5.29
CA ILE A 120 1.30 3.39 6.03
C ILE A 120 0.91 3.47 7.50
N VAL A 121 1.09 4.63 8.14
CA VAL A 121 0.71 4.82 9.56
C VAL A 121 -0.79 4.57 9.74
N ILE A 122 -1.64 5.14 8.88
CA ILE A 122 -3.09 4.90 8.91
C ILE A 122 -3.41 3.43 8.71
N HIS A 123 -2.76 2.76 7.75
CA HIS A 123 -2.98 1.34 7.46
C HIS A 123 -2.62 0.46 8.66
N VAL A 124 -1.46 0.68 9.28
CA VAL A 124 -1.01 -0.07 10.46
C VAL A 124 -1.96 0.18 11.64
N ALA A 125 -2.33 1.43 11.90
CA ALA A 125 -3.29 1.77 12.95
C ALA A 125 -4.65 1.09 12.71
N ALA A 126 -5.15 1.10 11.49
CA ALA A 126 -6.39 0.43 11.12
C ALA A 126 -6.30 -1.11 11.28
N ALA A 127 -5.17 -1.72 10.91
CA ALA A 127 -4.95 -3.15 11.10
C ALA A 127 -4.93 -3.55 12.58
N ILE A 128 -4.29 -2.74 13.43
CA ILE A 128 -4.28 -2.94 14.89
C ILE A 128 -5.69 -2.75 15.46
N ALA A 129 -6.36 -1.64 15.15
CA ALA A 129 -7.70 -1.33 15.63
C ALA A 129 -8.69 -2.44 15.25
N MET A 130 -8.69 -2.87 13.98
CA MET A 130 -9.53 -3.98 13.55
C MET A 130 -9.17 -5.30 14.23
N SER A 131 -7.90 -5.57 14.50
CA SER A 131 -7.49 -6.79 15.21
C SER A 131 -8.04 -6.82 16.65
N VAL A 132 -8.05 -5.66 17.32
CA VAL A 132 -8.61 -5.51 18.67
C VAL A 132 -10.13 -5.61 18.64
N PHE A 133 -10.81 -4.84 17.77
CA PHE A 133 -12.28 -4.83 17.69
C PHE A 133 -12.88 -6.17 17.27
N HIS A 134 -12.27 -6.84 16.30
CA HIS A 134 -12.77 -8.12 15.79
C HIS A 134 -12.25 -9.33 16.57
N LYS A 135 -11.39 -9.12 17.58
CA LYS A 135 -10.70 -10.17 18.34
C LYS A 135 -9.98 -11.21 17.45
N ASP A 136 -9.65 -10.83 16.23
CA ASP A 136 -8.96 -11.64 15.24
C ASP A 136 -7.57 -11.05 15.02
N ASN A 137 -6.51 -11.81 15.28
CA ASN A 137 -5.16 -11.34 15.02
C ASN A 137 -4.88 -11.31 13.50
N LEU A 138 -5.16 -10.16 12.88
CA LEU A 138 -5.00 -9.97 11.43
C LEU A 138 -3.52 -10.08 11.01
N ILE A 139 -2.60 -9.62 11.85
CA ILE A 139 -1.15 -9.71 11.59
C ILE A 139 -0.75 -11.18 11.48
N ARG A 140 -1.22 -12.02 12.41
CA ARG A 140 -0.99 -13.47 12.34
C ARG A 140 -1.64 -14.08 11.09
N ALA A 141 -2.82 -13.63 10.70
CA ALA A 141 -3.48 -14.10 9.49
C ALA A 141 -2.71 -13.71 8.21
N MET A 142 -2.04 -12.56 8.18
CA MET A 142 -1.19 -12.13 7.06
C MET A 142 0.05 -13.03 6.90
N ILE A 143 0.66 -13.47 8.01
CA ILE A 143 1.82 -14.37 7.98
C ILE A 143 1.42 -15.81 7.67
N THR A 144 0.33 -16.28 8.27
CA THR A 144 -0.10 -17.69 8.19
C THR A 144 -1.03 -17.98 7.02
N GLY A 145 -1.57 -16.95 6.37
CA GLY A 145 -2.60 -17.07 5.32
C GLY A 145 -3.95 -17.58 5.83
N ARG A 146 -4.14 -17.75 7.15
CA ARG A 146 -5.35 -18.33 7.75
C ARG A 146 -6.00 -17.35 8.71
N LYS A 147 -7.25 -16.96 8.42
CA LYS A 147 -8.13 -16.22 9.33
C LYS A 147 -9.00 -17.21 10.12
N ARG A 148 -9.18 -16.97 11.42
CA ARG A 148 -10.11 -17.76 12.27
C ARG A 148 -11.55 -17.59 11.73
N ARG A 149 -12.35 -18.66 11.74
CA ARG A 149 -13.65 -18.75 11.04
C ARG A 149 -14.88 -18.62 11.96
N ASP A 150 -14.66 -18.21 13.20
CA ASP A 150 -15.65 -18.19 14.30
C ASP A 150 -16.39 -16.85 14.49
#